data_AF-R6XNP1-F1
#
_entry.id   AF-R6XNP1-F1
#
_cell.length_a   1.000
_cell.length_b   1.000
_cell.length_c   1.000
_cell.angle_alpha   90.00
_cell.angle_beta   90.00
_cell.angle_gamma   90.00
#
_symmetry.space_group_name_H-M   'P 1'
#
loop_
_entity.id
_entity.type
_entity.pdbx_description
1 polymer ?
#
loop_
_entity_poly.entity_id
_entity_poly.type
_entity_poly.pdbx_seq_one_letter_code
_entity_poly.pdbx_strand_id
1 'polypeptide(L)'
;MLLDYELTPFVSVKGNCDYLQDYPESRTIKTPIGKLLITHGHLLYKYNLRYLKENEIKIFVTGHTHIHKAYYVDNILFINPGSIDFPRDGIDGTYAVLNISETDIQYKFKTLFDDNVDLL
;
A
#
# COMPACT_ATOMS: atom_id res chain seq x y z
N MET A 1 13.37 -19.07 2.80
CA MET A 1 12.25 -18.22 3.22
C MET A 1 12.83 -17.23 4.20
N LEU A 2 12.71 -15.92 3.94
CA LEU A 2 13.13 -14.93 4.94
C LEU A 2 12.16 -15.01 6.12
N LEU A 3 12.69 -15.17 7.33
CA LEU A 3 11.88 -15.16 8.54
C LEU A 3 11.46 -13.71 8.85
N ASP A 4 10.30 -13.51 9.48
CA ASP A 4 9.75 -12.16 9.74
C ASP A 4 10.74 -11.24 10.49
N TYR A 5 11.63 -11.78 11.33
CA TYR A 5 12.67 -10.99 12.00
C TYR A 5 13.74 -10.46 11.03
N GLU A 6 14.01 -11.16 9.92
CA GLU A 6 15.00 -10.76 8.91
C GLU A 6 14.51 -9.59 8.05
N LEU A 7 13.19 -9.38 8.02
CA LEU A 7 12.58 -8.25 7.33
C LEU A 7 12.45 -7.00 8.20
N THR A 8 12.72 -7.07 9.51
CA THR A 8 12.59 -5.90 10.39
C THR A 8 13.56 -4.79 9.96
N PRO A 9 13.11 -3.52 9.84
CA PRO A 9 11.83 -2.95 10.28
C PRO A 9 10.69 -2.96 9.24
N PHE A 10 10.86 -3.66 8.13
CA PHE A 10 9.91 -3.75 7.03
C PHE A 10 8.85 -4.83 7.27
N VAL A 11 7.74 -4.69 6.54
CA VAL A 11 6.67 -5.69 6.48
C VAL A 11 6.31 -5.99 5.03
N SER A 12 5.89 -7.22 4.78
CA SER A 12 5.43 -7.68 3.47
C SER A 12 4.07 -8.37 3.56
N VAL A 13 3.40 -8.46 2.42
CA VAL A 13 2.17 -9.23 2.21
C VAL A 13 2.33 -10.07 0.96
N LYS A 14 1.61 -11.19 0.88
CA LYS A 14 1.71 -12.13 -0.23
C LYS A 14 1.16 -11.56 -1.52
N GLY A 15 1.97 -11.54 -2.57
CA GLY A 15 1.56 -11.31 -3.95
C GLY A 15 1.08 -12.59 -4.65
N ASN A 16 0.42 -12.44 -5.80
CA ASN A 16 -0.07 -13.60 -6.56
C ASN A 16 1.06 -14.42 -7.21
N CYS A 17 2.28 -13.88 -7.26
CA CYS A 17 3.47 -14.55 -7.79
C CYS A 17 4.39 -15.12 -6.69
N ASP A 18 4.08 -14.90 -5.40
CA ASP A 18 4.89 -15.35 -4.26
C ASP A 18 4.51 -16.79 -3.86
N TYR A 19 4.60 -17.73 -4.81
CA TYR A 19 4.07 -19.09 -4.65
C TYR A 19 4.78 -19.91 -3.55
N LEU A 20 6.09 -19.69 -3.39
CA LEU A 20 6.94 -20.49 -2.49
C LEU A 20 7.15 -19.80 -1.13
N GLN A 21 6.52 -18.64 -0.92
CA GLN A 21 6.68 -17.81 0.27
C GLN A 21 5.40 -17.85 1.11
N ASP A 22 5.59 -17.98 2.42
CA ASP A 22 4.50 -18.00 3.39
C ASP A 22 4.28 -16.62 4.02
N TYR A 23 4.20 -15.59 3.18
CA TYR A 23 3.82 -14.25 3.63
C TYR A 23 2.32 -14.21 3.95
N PRO A 24 1.88 -13.38 4.91
CA PRO A 24 0.46 -13.21 5.19
C PRO A 24 -0.25 -12.53 4.00
N GLU A 25 -1.51 -12.90 3.73
CA GLU A 25 -2.31 -12.28 2.65
C GLU A 25 -2.54 -10.77 2.85
N SER A 26 -2.57 -10.33 4.11
CA SER A 26 -2.73 -8.93 4.49
C SER A 26 -2.10 -8.67 5.86
N ARG A 27 -1.79 -7.39 6.13
CA ARG A 27 -1.35 -6.91 7.45
C ARG A 27 -2.12 -5.64 7.81
N THR A 28 -2.47 -5.50 9.08
CA THR A 28 -3.00 -4.26 9.63
C THR A 28 -1.98 -3.65 10.58
N ILE A 29 -1.63 -2.39 10.36
CA ILE A 29 -0.66 -1.63 11.14
C ILE A 29 -1.38 -0.51 11.87
N LYS A 30 -1.03 -0.27 13.13
CA LYS A 30 -1.50 0.89 13.89
C LYS A 30 -0.66 2.11 13.49
N THR A 31 -1.34 3.20 13.18
CA THR A 31 -0.74 4.51 12.89
C THR A 31 -1.35 5.56 13.83
N PRO A 32 -0.77 6.76 13.95
CA PRO A 32 -1.32 7.79 14.83
C PRO A 32 -2.78 8.18 14.52
N ILE A 33 -3.20 8.14 13.25
CA ILE A 33 -4.59 8.50 12.85
C ILE A 33 -5.57 7.31 12.87
N GLY A 34 -5.08 6.07 12.98
CA GLY A 34 -5.90 4.87 12.94
C GLY A 34 -5.22 3.67 12.26
N LYS A 35 -6.03 2.74 11.76
CA LYS A 35 -5.53 1.48 11.18
C LYS A 35 -5.20 1.64 9.69
N LEU A 36 -4.04 1.14 9.29
CA LEU A 36 -3.63 1.00 7.91
C LEU A 36 -3.67 -0.49 7.53
N LEU A 37 -4.44 -0.85 6.51
CA LEU A 37 -4.52 -2.21 5.97
C LEU A 37 -3.70 -2.31 4.69
N ILE A 38 -2.85 -3.33 4.59
CA ILE A 38 -2.03 -3.64 3.41
C ILE A 38 -2.46 -4.98 2.84
N THR A 39 -2.66 -5.05 1.52
CA THR A 39 -2.78 -6.30 0.77
C THR A 39 -2.18 -6.11 -0.62
N HIS A 40 -1.77 -7.20 -1.29
CA HIS A 40 -1.32 -7.10 -2.68
C HIS A 40 -2.45 -6.63 -3.62
N GLY A 41 -3.71 -6.97 -3.33
CA GLY A 41 -4.86 -6.52 -4.12
C GLY A 41 -5.38 -7.50 -5.18
N HIS A 42 -4.69 -8.62 -5.41
CA HIS A 42 -5.20 -9.72 -6.24
C HIS A 42 -6.46 -10.40 -5.65
N LEU A 43 -6.75 -10.19 -4.35
CA LEU A 43 -7.93 -10.68 -3.64
C LEU A 43 -8.83 -9.53 -3.15
N LEU A 44 -8.92 -8.42 -3.91
CA LEU A 44 -9.66 -7.21 -3.51
C LEU A 44 -11.13 -7.46 -3.14
N TYR A 45 -11.75 -8.51 -3.68
CA TYR A 45 -13.12 -8.89 -3.35
C TYR A 45 -13.34 -9.17 -1.84
N LYS A 46 -12.27 -9.49 -1.09
CA LYS A 46 -12.31 -9.68 0.38
C LYS A 46 -12.43 -8.36 1.16
N TYR A 47 -12.08 -7.23 0.55
CA TYR A 47 -11.89 -5.93 1.23
C TYR A 47 -12.77 -4.83 0.62
N ASN A 48 -14.09 -5.03 0.66
CA ASN A 48 -15.03 -4.01 0.21
C ASN A 48 -15.14 -2.84 1.20
N LEU A 49 -15.78 -1.74 0.78
CA LEU A 49 -15.93 -0.54 1.61
C LEU A 49 -16.59 -0.83 2.97
N ARG A 50 -17.56 -1.75 3.02
CA ARG A 50 -18.22 -2.14 4.26
C ARG A 50 -17.24 -2.76 5.25
N TYR A 51 -16.43 -3.72 4.80
CA TYR A 51 -15.39 -4.34 5.62
C TYR A 51 -14.41 -3.29 6.17
N LEU A 52 -13.95 -2.36 5.32
CA LEU A 52 -13.01 -1.32 5.72
C LEU A 52 -13.60 -0.41 6.81
N LYS A 53 -14.89 -0.05 6.70
CA LYS A 53 -15.59 0.77 7.70
C LYS A 53 -15.84 0.02 9.00
N GLU A 54 -16.30 -1.24 8.93
CA GLU A 54 -16.54 -2.08 10.11
C GLU A 54 -15.26 -2.36 10.91
N ASN A 55 -14.09 -2.34 10.24
CA ASN A 55 -12.79 -2.52 10.87
C ASN A 55 -12.05 -1.21 11.18
N GLU A 56 -12.69 -0.05 10.96
CA GLU A 56 -12.14 1.29 11.24
C GLU A 56 -10.83 1.58 10.50
N ILE A 57 -10.71 1.10 9.26
CA ILE A 57 -9.54 1.35 8.42
C ILE A 57 -9.54 2.81 7.96
N LYS A 58 -8.39 3.48 8.07
CA LYS A 58 -8.16 4.86 7.62
C LYS A 58 -7.34 4.93 6.34
N ILE A 59 -6.45 3.97 6.15
CA ILE A 59 -5.58 3.89 4.97
C ILE A 59 -5.64 2.46 4.45
N PHE A 60 -5.96 2.28 3.17
CA PHE A 60 -5.99 1.00 2.50
C PHE A 60 -4.96 0.98 1.37
N VAL A 61 -3.89 0.22 1.59
CA VAL A 61 -2.77 0.08 0.66
C VAL A 61 -2.96 -1.18 -0.18
N THR A 62 -2.89 -1.01 -1.49
CA THR A 62 -3.07 -2.07 -2.49
C THR A 62 -1.96 -2.03 -3.53
N GLY A 63 -1.80 -3.09 -4.31
CA GLY A 63 -0.89 -3.16 -5.46
C GLY A 63 -1.60 -3.77 -6.67
N HIS A 64 -1.00 -4.78 -7.29
CA HIS A 64 -1.56 -5.62 -8.36
C HIS A 64 -1.79 -4.94 -9.72
N THR A 65 -2.25 -3.69 -9.77
CA THR A 65 -2.49 -2.98 -11.03
C THR A 65 -1.22 -2.45 -11.68
N HIS A 66 -0.16 -2.23 -10.88
CA HIS A 66 1.08 -1.57 -11.28
C HIS A 66 0.88 -0.12 -11.74
N ILE A 67 -0.18 0.53 -11.25
CA ILE A 67 -0.55 1.90 -11.58
C ILE A 67 -0.64 2.67 -10.27
N HIS A 68 0.19 3.70 -10.10
CA HIS A 68 0.12 4.54 -8.90
C HIS A 68 -1.22 5.31 -8.89
N LYS A 69 -1.86 5.35 -7.73
CA LYS A 69 -3.14 6.05 -7.57
C LYS A 69 -3.46 6.29 -6.10
N ALA A 70 -3.95 7.47 -5.78
CA ALA A 70 -4.52 7.78 -4.47
C ALA A 70 -5.89 8.46 -4.63
N TYR A 71 -6.84 8.10 -3.78
CA TYR A 71 -8.15 8.77 -3.72
C TYR A 71 -8.83 8.48 -2.38
N TYR A 72 -9.83 9.28 -2.04
CA TYR A 72 -10.64 9.09 -0.84
C TYR A 72 -12.02 8.53 -1.16
N VAL A 73 -12.49 7.60 -0.32
CA VAL A 73 -13.89 7.16 -0.26
C VAL A 73 -14.28 7.08 1.20
N ASP A 74 -15.36 7.75 1.61
CA ASP A 74 -15.84 7.78 3.00
C ASP A 74 -14.74 8.09 4.04
N ASN A 75 -13.85 9.05 3.75
CA ASN A 75 -12.71 9.44 4.59
C ASN A 75 -11.66 8.34 4.81
N ILE A 76 -11.62 7.33 3.93
CA ILE A 76 -10.56 6.31 3.88
C ILE A 76 -9.66 6.64 2.69
N LEU A 77 -8.36 6.75 2.92
CA LEU A 77 -7.36 6.90 1.86
C LEU A 77 -7.14 5.54 1.20
N PHE A 78 -7.50 5.40 -0.07
CA PHE A 78 -7.10 4.28 -0.92
C PHE A 78 -5.82 4.68 -1.62
N ILE A 79 -4.76 3.88 -1.50
CA ILE A 79 -3.48 4.16 -2.14
C ILE A 79 -2.85 2.92 -2.76
N ASN A 80 -2.35 3.09 -3.97
CA ASN A 80 -1.53 2.11 -4.68
C ASN A 80 -0.22 2.81 -5.08
N PRO A 81 0.95 2.33 -4.62
CA PRO A 81 2.24 2.96 -4.92
C PRO A 81 2.68 2.76 -6.38
N GLY A 82 2.03 1.86 -7.13
CA GLY A 82 2.43 1.45 -8.47
C GLY A 82 3.43 0.30 -8.43
N SER A 83 4.39 0.31 -9.34
CA SER A 83 5.41 -0.73 -9.45
C SER A 83 6.77 -0.10 -9.70
N ILE A 84 7.79 -0.55 -8.95
CA ILE A 84 9.17 -0.12 -9.13
C ILE A 84 9.77 -0.69 -10.43
N ASP A 85 9.48 -1.96 -10.73
CA ASP A 85 10.18 -2.73 -11.76
C ASP A 85 9.32 -3.02 -13.00
N PHE A 86 7.99 -2.90 -12.89
CA PHE A 86 7.07 -3.18 -14.01
C PHE A 86 5.87 -2.22 -14.04
N PRO A 87 6.08 -0.89 -14.11
CA PRO A 87 5.01 0.11 -14.13
C PRO A 87 4.09 -0.04 -15.36
N ARG A 88 2.82 0.31 -15.21
CA ARG A 88 1.79 0.23 -16.28
C ARG A 88 1.08 1.55 -16.56
N ASP A 89 1.59 2.63 -16.02
CA ASP A 89 1.11 4.00 -16.17
C ASP A 89 2.07 4.89 -16.99
N GLY A 90 3.17 4.31 -17.49
CA GLY A 90 4.18 5.02 -18.29
C GLY A 90 5.16 5.85 -17.47
N ILE A 91 5.19 5.66 -16.15
CA ILE A 91 6.15 6.34 -15.26
C ILE A 91 7.21 5.35 -14.79
N ASP A 92 8.49 5.74 -14.89
CA ASP A 92 9.61 4.87 -14.53
C ASP A 92 9.68 4.64 -13.01
N GLY A 93 9.07 3.52 -12.58
CA GLY A 93 9.25 2.94 -11.26
C GLY A 93 8.74 3.81 -10.12
N THR A 94 7.51 3.60 -9.66
CA THR A 94 6.91 4.47 -8.63
C THR A 94 6.84 3.82 -7.25
N TYR A 95 6.90 4.67 -6.21
CA TYR A 95 6.56 4.33 -4.84
C TYR A 95 5.82 5.48 -4.15
N ALA A 96 5.20 5.21 -2.99
CA ALA A 96 4.48 6.21 -2.20
C ALA A 96 5.16 6.44 -0.85
N VAL A 97 5.25 7.71 -0.44
CA VAL A 97 5.68 8.12 0.91
C VAL A 97 4.47 8.72 1.62
N LEU A 98 4.14 8.18 2.79
CA LEU A 98 3.07 8.69 3.64
C LEU A 98 3.67 9.30 4.91
N ASN A 99 3.34 10.57 5.18
CA ASN A 99 3.56 11.21 6.47
C ASN A 99 2.23 11.22 7.22
N ILE A 100 2.17 10.47 8.32
CA ILE A 100 0.94 10.24 9.08
C ILE A 100 1.09 10.86 10.47
N SER A 101 0.21 11.80 10.80
CA SER A 101 0.09 12.40 12.13
C SER A 101 -1.22 11.95 12.80
N GLU A 102 -1.53 12.44 13.99
CA GLU A 102 -2.80 12.12 14.67
C GLU A 102 -4.03 12.68 13.95
N THR A 103 -3.86 13.72 13.13
CA THR A 103 -4.96 14.49 12.53
C THR A 103 -4.93 14.56 11.01
N ASP A 104 -3.79 14.26 10.39
CA ASP A 104 -3.57 14.44 8.95
C ASP A 104 -2.78 13.28 8.32
N ILE A 105 -3.07 13.02 7.04
CA ILE A 105 -2.35 12.07 6.18
C ILE A 105 -1.88 12.83 4.95
N GLN A 106 -0.58 13.02 4.83
CA GLN A 106 0.04 13.55 3.62
C GLN A 106 0.67 12.40 2.85
N TYR A 107 0.44 12.34 1.54
CA TYR A 107 1.07 11.36 0.68
C TYR A 107 1.73 12.04 -0.52
N LYS A 108 2.79 11.41 -1.01
CA LYS A 108 3.48 11.79 -2.24
C LYS A 108 3.87 10.53 -3.01
N PHE A 109 3.70 10.56 -4.32
CA PHE A 109 4.29 9.57 -5.20
C PHE A 109 5.65 10.07 -5.68
N LYS A 110 6.62 9.16 -5.68
CA LYS A 110 7.99 9.41 -6.11
C LYS A 110 8.40 8.38 -7.15
N THR A 111 9.38 8.73 -7.97
CA THR A 111 10.01 7.81 -8.90
C THR A 111 11.32 7.28 -8.33
N LEU A 112 11.71 6.06 -8.69
CA LEU A 112 12.95 5.44 -8.24
C LEU A 112 14.19 6.16 -8.81
N PHE A 113 14.04 6.80 -9.97
CA PHE A 113 15.14 7.38 -10.73
C PHE A 113 15.24 8.91 -10.60
N ASP A 114 14.22 9.56 -10.02
CA ASP A 114 14.26 10.97 -9.66
C ASP A 114 13.42 11.25 -8.40
N ASP A 115 14.07 11.22 -7.25
CA ASP A 115 13.47 11.49 -5.94
C ASP A 115 13.03 12.96 -5.74
N ASN A 116 13.37 13.86 -6.69
CA ASN A 116 13.00 15.27 -6.67
C ASN A 116 11.71 15.57 -7.45
N VAL A 117 11.15 14.58 -8.15
CA VAL A 117 9.91 14.73 -8.89
C VAL A 117 8.76 14.14 -8.07
N ASP A 118 7.97 15.04 -7.49
CA ASP A 118 6.67 14.69 -6.94
C ASP A 118 5.71 14.48 -8.12
N LEU A 119 5.09 13.31 -8.20
CA LEU A 119 4.01 13.04 -9.16
C LEU A 119 2.69 13.56 -8.58
N LEU A 120 1.86 14.16 -9.45
CA LEU A 120 0.54 14.71 -9.11
C LEU A 120 -0.50 13.61 -8.84
#